data_AF-A0ABD1Z822-F1
#
_entry.id   AF-A0ABD1Z822-F1
#
_cell.length_a   1.000
_cell.length_b   1.000
_cell.length_c   1.000
_cell.angle_alpha   90.00
_cell.angle_beta   90.00
_cell.angle_gamma   90.00
#
_symmetry.space_group_name_H-M   'P 1'
#
loop_
_entity.id
_entity.type
_entity.pdbx_description
1 polymer ?
#
loop_
_entity_poly.entity_id
_entity_poly.type
_entity_poly.pdbx_seq_one_letter_code
_entity_poly.pdbx_strand_id
1 'polypeptide(L)'
;MALVHYMANLKSNKETKVIFAFSSSNPGSIRLPENLFGSNIPPKVVEKSFGVSGKVIEQLEAPYHKNTTGDYHWTMYLFLVIE
;
A
#
# COMPACT_ATOMS: atom_id res chain seq x y z
N MET A 1 16.98 9.23 0.17
CA MET A 1 15.90 10.15 -0.29
C MET A 1 14.61 9.38 -0.49
N ALA A 2 13.44 9.99 -0.24
CA ALA A 2 12.16 9.29 -0.31
C ALA A 2 11.38 9.57 -1.60
N LEU A 3 11.19 8.54 -2.44
CA LEU A 3 10.40 8.60 -3.66
C LEU A 3 9.34 7.49 -3.68
N VAL A 4 8.13 7.86 -4.10
CA VAL A 4 7.04 6.92 -4.28
C VAL A 4 7.30 6.08 -5.53
N HIS A 5 7.34 4.75 -5.39
CA HIS A 5 7.56 3.85 -6.52
C HIS A 5 6.64 2.62 -6.46
N TYR A 6 6.29 2.07 -7.63
CA TYR A 6 5.46 0.86 -7.74
C TYR A 6 6.08 -0.16 -8.67
N MET A 7 5.74 -1.43 -8.45
CA MET A 7 6.08 -2.53 -9.35
C MET A 7 4.80 -3.33 -9.66
N ALA A 8 4.61 -3.69 -10.93
CA ALA A 8 3.46 -4.48 -11.37
C ALA A 8 3.92 -5.53 -12.40
N ASN A 9 3.54 -6.80 -12.17
CA ASN A 9 3.70 -7.84 -13.18
C ASN A 9 2.50 -7.81 -14.14
N LEU A 10 2.71 -7.33 -15.36
CA LEU A 10 1.64 -7.20 -16.37
C LEU A 10 1.35 -8.50 -17.12
N LYS A 11 2.18 -9.54 -16.96
CA LYS A 11 1.99 -10.84 -17.63
C LYS A 11 1.63 -11.90 -16.60
N SER A 12 0.34 -12.21 -16.49
CA SER A 12 -0.20 -13.17 -15.50
C SER A 12 0.34 -14.59 -15.66
N ASN A 13 0.82 -14.96 -16.85
CA ASN A 13 1.31 -16.30 -17.15
C ASN A 13 2.83 -16.48 -16.96
N LYS A 14 3.54 -15.47 -16.44
CA LYS A 14 5.00 -15.54 -16.22
C LYS A 14 5.37 -15.00 -14.86
N GLU A 15 6.08 -15.82 -14.09
CA GLU A 15 6.70 -15.37 -12.84
C GLU A 15 7.79 -14.33 -13.14
N THR A 16 7.84 -13.27 -12.35
CA THR A 16 8.88 -12.23 -12.41
C THR A 16 9.55 -12.14 -11.05
N LYS A 17 10.88 -12.17 -11.03
CA LYS A 17 11.69 -11.97 -9.82
C LYS A 17 12.44 -10.64 -9.94
N VAL A 18 12.50 -9.89 -8.84
CA VAL A 18 13.20 -8.60 -8.76
C VAL A 18 14.16 -8.65 -7.57
N ILE A 19 15.37 -8.16 -7.76
CA ILE A 19 16.39 -8.03 -6.70
C ILE A 19 16.69 -6.54 -6.59
N PHE A 20 16.62 -6.00 -5.38
CA PHE A 20 16.90 -4.59 -5.05
C PHE A 20 17.99 -4.51 -3.99
N ALA A 21 18.77 -3.43 -4.03
CA ALA A 21 19.79 -3.10 -3.05
C ALA A 21 19.57 -1.68 -2.55
N PHE A 22 19.89 -1.44 -1.28
CA PHE A 22 19.74 -0.15 -0.63
C PHE A 22 21.09 0.30 -0.08
N SER A 23 21.31 1.62 -0.06
CA SER A 23 22.52 2.22 0.49
C SER A 23 22.56 2.20 2.03
N SER A 24 21.39 2.03 2.66
CA SER A 24 21.22 1.86 4.11
C SER A 24 21.10 0.39 4.49
N SER A 25 21.65 0.01 5.65
CA SER A 25 21.45 -1.30 6.27
C SER A 25 20.06 -1.47 6.89
N ASN A 26 19.32 -0.38 7.10
CA ASN A 26 17.93 -0.39 7.56
C ASN A 26 17.07 0.51 6.66
N PRO A 27 16.85 0.11 5.40
CA PRO A 27 15.99 0.85 4.49
C PRO A 27 14.54 0.69 4.98
N GLY A 28 13.95 1.79 5.43
CA GLY A 28 12.53 1.80 5.80
C GLY A 28 11.66 1.60 4.57
N SER A 29 10.59 0.82 4.70
CA SER A 29 9.57 0.69 3.66
C SER A 29 8.20 1.09 4.21
N ILE A 30 7.53 2.02 3.55
CA ILE A 30 6.14 2.39 3.84
C ILE A 30 5.26 1.93 2.69
N ARG A 31 4.34 0.99 2.97
CA ARG A 31 3.33 0.53 2.01
C ARG A 31 2.16 1.49 2.04
N LEU A 32 2.06 2.37 1.04
CA LEU A 32 1.13 3.49 1.08
C LEU A 32 -0.34 3.08 1.27
N PRO A 33 -0.91 2.13 0.52
CA PRO A 33 -2.32 1.76 0.69
C PRO A 33 -2.62 1.20 2.08
N GLU A 34 -1.73 0.37 2.62
CA GLU A 34 -1.87 -0.22 3.96
C GLU A 34 -1.72 0.84 5.06
N ASN A 35 -0.81 1.80 4.90
CA ASN A 35 -0.63 2.85 5.89
C ASN A 35 -1.71 3.94 5.82
N LEU A 36 -2.32 4.17 4.66
CA LEU A 36 -3.37 5.18 4.49
C LEU A 36 -4.76 4.65 4.86
N PHE A 37 -5.06 3.38 4.56
CA PHE A 37 -6.40 2.81 4.73
C PHE A 37 -6.46 1.68 5.78
N GLY A 38 -5.33 1.23 6.29
CA GLY A 38 -5.24 0.24 7.38
C GLY A 38 -4.83 0.82 8.72
N SER A 39 -4.59 2.14 8.79
CA SER A 39 -4.23 2.84 10.03
C SER A 39 -5.40 3.68 10.55
N ASN A 40 -5.36 4.06 11.83
CA ASN A 40 -6.44 4.80 12.48
C ASN A 40 -6.43 6.30 12.16
N ILE A 41 -6.42 6.67 10.86
CA ILE A 41 -6.56 8.07 10.44
C ILE A 41 -8.04 8.47 10.58
N PRO A 42 -8.37 9.65 11.15
CA PRO A 42 -9.76 10.07 11.27
C PRO A 42 -10.46 10.13 9.91
N PRO A 43 -11.65 9.50 9.74
CA PRO A 43 -12.33 9.40 8.44
C PRO A 43 -12.53 10.76 7.75
N LYS A 44 -12.88 11.80 8.51
CA LYS A 44 -13.03 13.18 8.01
C LYS A 44 -11.78 13.74 7.34
N VAL A 45 -10.59 13.34 7.79
CA VAL A 45 -9.30 13.77 7.23
C VAL A 45 -9.06 13.04 5.91
N VAL A 46 -9.32 11.74 5.86
CA VAL A 46 -9.16 10.92 4.65
C VAL A 46 -10.14 11.39 3.57
N GLU A 47 -11.44 11.53 3.90
CA GLU A 47 -12.46 12.08 3.00
C GLU A 47 -12.07 13.43 2.42
N LYS A 48 -11.59 14.35 3.28
CA LYS A 48 -11.19 15.69 2.83
C LYS A 48 -9.95 15.67 1.93
N SER A 49 -9.00 14.79 2.22
CA SER A 49 -7.72 14.70 1.49
C SER A 49 -7.92 14.08 0.09
N PHE A 50 -8.76 13.06 0.00
CA PHE A 50 -9.07 12.39 -1.27
C PHE A 50 -10.22 13.04 -2.05
N GLY A 51 -11.02 13.91 -1.40
CA GLY A 51 -12.14 14.61 -2.03
C GLY A 51 -13.29 13.69 -2.45
N VAL A 52 -13.42 12.53 -1.80
CA VAL A 52 -14.44 11.50 -2.09
C VAL A 52 -15.37 11.32 -0.89
N SER A 53 -16.52 10.67 -1.12
CA SER A 53 -17.48 10.41 -0.04
C SER A 53 -16.97 9.35 0.93
N GLY A 54 -17.44 9.40 2.18
CA GLY A 54 -17.10 8.41 3.21
C GLY A 54 -17.37 6.97 2.79
N LYS A 55 -18.44 6.73 2.01
CA LYS A 55 -18.74 5.41 1.44
C LYS A 55 -17.61 4.87 0.54
N VAL A 56 -16.95 5.73 -0.24
CA VAL A 56 -15.81 5.33 -1.08
C VAL A 56 -14.59 5.05 -0.20
N ILE A 57 -14.38 5.84 0.85
CA ILE A 57 -13.30 5.58 1.82
C ILE A 57 -13.51 4.24 2.53
N GLU A 58 -14.72 3.94 3.02
CA GLU A 58 -15.05 2.63 3.62
C GLU A 58 -14.74 1.46 2.67
N GLN A 59 -15.00 1.62 1.36
CA GLN A 59 -14.66 0.62 0.35
C GLN A 59 -13.14 0.45 0.17
N LEU A 60 -12.36 1.53 0.28
CA LEU A 60 -10.90 1.51 0.19
C LEU A 60 -10.26 0.94 1.45
N GLU A 61 -10.89 1.11 2.62
CA GLU A 61 -10.45 0.57 3.91
C GLU A 61 -10.81 -0.91 4.11
N ALA A 62 -11.92 -1.38 3.53
CA ALA A 62 -12.41 -2.75 3.68
C ALA A 62 -11.36 -3.86 3.48
N PRO A 63 -10.43 -3.79 2.49
CA PRO A 63 -9.38 -4.80 2.31
C PRO A 63 -8.31 -4.79 3.41
N TYR A 64 -8.18 -3.71 4.18
CA TYR A 64 -7.13 -3.52 5.18
C TYR A 64 -7.65 -3.67 6.62
N HIS A 65 -8.96 -3.62 6.82
CA HIS A 65 -9.62 -3.99 8.06
C HIS A 65 -9.59 -5.52 8.24
N LYS A 66 -8.68 -6.01 9.07
CA LYS A 66 -8.48 -7.46 9.27
C LYS A 66 -9.74 -8.16 9.78
N ASN A 67 -10.24 -9.12 9.01
CA ASN A 67 -10.78 -10.35 9.57
C ASN A 67 -9.63 -11.37 9.60
N THR A 68 -9.36 -11.96 10.75
CA THR A 68 -8.40 -13.05 10.95
C THR A 68 -8.77 -14.29 10.12
N THR A 69 -8.39 -14.32 8.84
CA THR A 69 -8.26 -15.55 8.03
C THR A 69 -7.44 -15.24 6.79
N GLY A 70 -6.46 -16.11 6.52
CA GLY A 70 -5.37 -15.85 5.59
C GLY A 70 -5.76 -15.98 4.12
N ASP A 71 -6.21 -14.89 3.52
CA ASP A 71 -6.49 -14.82 2.09
C ASP A 71 -5.40 -14.02 1.36
N TYR A 72 -4.69 -14.71 0.47
CA TYR A 72 -3.58 -14.15 -0.32
C TYR A 72 -4.11 -13.15 -1.35
N HIS A 73 -4.15 -11.86 -0.99
CA HIS A 73 -4.46 -10.77 -1.89
C HIS A 73 -3.28 -10.44 -2.83
N TRP A 74 -3.54 -10.38 -4.14
CA TRP A 74 -2.61 -9.82 -5.14
C TRP A 74 -2.41 -8.34 -4.87
N THR A 75 -1.35 -8.01 -4.13
CA THR A 75 -1.05 -6.64 -3.72
C THR A 75 -0.22 -5.96 -4.80
N MET A 76 -0.75 -4.85 -5.32
CA MET A 76 0.06 -3.87 -6.04
C MET A 76 0.97 -3.21 -4.99
N TYR A 77 2.27 -3.47 -5.05
CA TYR A 77 3.17 -2.95 -4.04
C TYR A 77 3.61 -1.53 -4.42
N LEU A 78 2.92 -0.54 -3.85
CA LEU A 78 3.36 0.83 -3.81
C LEU A 78 4.19 1.02 -2.53
N PHE A 79 5.50 1.17 -2.68
CA PHE A 79 6.38 1.43 -1.56
C PHE A 79 6.92 2.86 -1.66
N LEU A 80 7.01 3.52 -0.51
CA LEU A 80 7.89 4.66 -0.30
C LEU A 80 9.13 4.13 0.42
N VAL A 81 10.29 4.23 -0.21
CA VAL A 81 11.58 3.92 0.42
C VAL A 81 12.06 5.18 1.12
N ILE A 82 12.49 5.07 2.37
CA ILE A 82 13.14 6.17 3.10
C ILE A 82 14.58 5.72 3.37
N GLU A 83 15.54 6.42 2.74
CA GLU A 83 16.97 6.32 3.09
C GLU A 83 17.39 7.49 3.97
#